data_AF-A0A839Q202-F1
#
_entry.id   AF-A0A839Q202-F1
#
_cell.length_a   1.000
_cell.length_b   1.000
_cell.length_c   1.000
_cell.angle_alpha   90.00
_cell.angle_beta   90.00
_cell.angle_gamma   90.00
#
_symmetry.space_group_name_H-M   'P 1'
#
loop_
_entity.id
_entity.type
_entity.pdbx_description
1 polymer ?
#
loop_
_entity_poly.entity_id
_entity_poly.type
_entity_poly.pdbx_seq_one_letter_code
_entity_poly.pdbx_strand_id
1 'polypeptide(L)'
;MELTEGGVAITTPLDTMAVDVLDDVCDRLTAEAFGGSVPPDATRSYPVSAVCSALDVPAHQWPLFARCATDYLDPDAIEQLYWHLDVLIADRCCAPRDDLLSELIALEVDGDGLTVDDLHTIVAVLLAGAELG
;
A
#
# COMPACT_ATOMS: atom_id res chain seq x y z
N MET A 1 2.58 -10.94 -45.98
CA MET A 1 3.24 -12.01 -45.20
C MET A 1 4.32 -11.30 -44.42
N GLU A 2 4.23 -11.05 -43.13
CA GLU A 2 3.42 -11.63 -42.05
C GLU A 2 2.71 -10.55 -41.23
N LEU A 3 1.53 -10.92 -40.77
CA LEU A 3 0.83 -10.31 -39.65
C LEU A 3 1.51 -10.87 -38.39
N THR A 4 1.86 -10.02 -37.43
CA THR A 4 1.93 -10.46 -36.03
C THR A 4 0.94 -9.62 -35.24
N GLU A 5 -0.18 -10.27 -34.99
CA GLU A 5 -1.22 -9.87 -34.06
C GLU A 5 -0.74 -10.11 -32.63
N GLY A 6 -1.32 -9.34 -31.69
CA GLY A 6 -1.75 -9.94 -30.42
C GLY A 6 -0.79 -9.77 -29.26
N GLY A 7 -0.84 -8.59 -28.64
CA GLY A 7 -0.26 -8.35 -27.32
C GLY A 7 -0.85 -7.10 -26.67
N VAL A 8 -2.17 -6.89 -26.77
CA VAL A 8 -2.86 -5.97 -25.86
C VAL A 8 -2.80 -6.62 -24.47
N ALA A 9 -1.84 -6.19 -23.65
CA ALA A 9 -2.02 -6.28 -22.21
C ALA A 9 -2.88 -5.07 -21.83
N ILE A 10 -4.17 -5.33 -21.62
CA ILE A 10 -5.07 -4.45 -20.89
C ILE A 10 -4.53 -4.26 -19.47
N THR A 11 -3.52 -3.42 -19.28
CA THR A 11 -3.42 -2.67 -18.03
C THR A 11 -4.65 -1.76 -18.05
N THR A 12 -5.65 -2.10 -17.24
CA THR A 12 -6.85 -1.26 -17.13
C THR A 12 -6.40 0.15 -16.73
N PRO A 13 -7.09 1.23 -17.12
CA PRO A 13 -6.69 2.59 -16.73
C PRO A 13 -6.53 2.80 -15.21
N LEU A 14 -7.13 1.92 -14.40
CA LEU A 14 -6.96 1.83 -12.95
C LEU A 14 -5.52 1.48 -12.53
N ASP A 15 -4.81 0.68 -13.31
CA ASP A 15 -3.46 0.17 -13.00
C ASP A 15 -2.37 1.25 -13.21
N THR A 16 -2.62 2.28 -14.04
CA THR A 16 -1.76 3.48 -14.12
C THR A 16 -2.06 4.52 -13.04
N MET A 17 -3.26 4.50 -12.45
CA MET A 17 -3.63 5.46 -11.40
C MET A 17 -3.25 4.95 -10.01
N ALA A 18 -3.38 3.65 -9.76
CA ALA A 18 -2.89 3.02 -8.54
C ALA A 18 -1.38 3.25 -8.36
N VAL A 19 -0.60 3.27 -9.44
CA VAL A 19 0.84 3.57 -9.36
C VAL A 19 1.14 5.03 -9.00
N ASP A 20 0.28 5.98 -9.37
CA ASP A 20 0.44 7.40 -9.01
C ASP A 20 0.11 7.61 -7.51
N VAL A 21 -0.99 7.00 -7.04
CA VAL A 21 -1.32 6.96 -5.60
C VAL A 21 -0.21 6.28 -4.81
N LEU A 22 0.31 5.15 -5.29
CA LEU A 22 1.42 4.46 -4.66
C LEU A 22 2.69 5.30 -4.63
N ASP A 23 2.99 6.07 -5.68
CA ASP A 23 4.17 6.94 -5.70
C ASP A 23 4.02 8.11 -4.72
N ASP A 24 2.83 8.73 -4.63
CA ASP A 24 2.53 9.78 -3.64
C ASP A 24 2.66 9.26 -2.20
N VAL A 25 2.05 8.10 -1.92
CA VAL A 25 2.16 7.44 -0.60
C VAL A 25 3.62 7.05 -0.31
N CYS A 26 4.36 6.58 -1.30
CA CYS A 26 5.78 6.30 -1.18
C CYS A 26 6.61 7.56 -0.90
N ASP A 27 6.39 8.65 -1.63
CA ASP A 27 7.10 9.92 -1.41
C ASP A 27 6.88 10.43 0.01
N ARG A 28 5.64 10.38 0.48
CA ARG A 28 5.28 10.72 1.85
C ARG A 28 5.96 9.81 2.87
N LEU A 29 5.87 8.50 2.72
CA LEU A 29 6.55 7.57 3.63
C LEU A 29 8.07 7.77 3.62
N THR A 30 8.64 8.19 2.49
CA THR A 30 10.06 8.57 2.38
C THR A 30 10.34 9.83 3.18
N ALA A 31 9.47 10.84 3.09
CA ALA A 31 9.57 12.08 3.85
C ALA A 31 9.48 11.82 5.36
N GLU A 32 8.59 10.93 5.81
CA GLU A 32 8.44 10.55 7.22
C GLU A 32 9.60 9.70 7.74
N ALA A 33 10.05 8.69 6.97
CA ALA A 33 11.09 7.75 7.41
C ALA A 33 12.51 8.34 7.35
N PHE A 34 12.79 9.18 6.35
CA PHE A 34 14.15 9.68 6.07
C PHE A 34 14.28 11.21 6.17
N GLY A 35 13.23 11.92 6.59
CA GLY A 35 13.25 13.39 6.70
C GLY A 35 13.47 14.09 5.35
N GLY A 36 13.06 13.46 4.24
CA GLY A 36 13.17 14.01 2.88
C GLY A 36 14.52 13.81 2.18
N SER A 37 15.47 13.06 2.76
CA SER A 37 16.75 12.77 2.12
C SER A 37 16.95 11.25 1.96
N VAL A 38 16.43 10.70 0.87
CA VAL A 38 16.70 9.30 0.48
C VAL A 38 18.12 9.21 -0.11
N PRO A 39 18.98 8.27 0.35
CA PRO A 39 20.24 8.00 -0.34
C PRO A 39 19.95 7.52 -1.77
N PRO A 40 20.72 7.95 -2.77
CA PRO A 40 20.53 7.50 -4.17
C PRO A 40 20.79 5.99 -4.37
N ASP A 41 21.34 5.33 -3.35
CA ASP A 41 21.65 3.90 -3.33
C ASP A 41 20.77 3.13 -2.33
N ALA A 42 19.81 3.80 -1.68
CA ALA A 42 18.83 3.10 -0.88
C ALA A 42 17.86 2.39 -1.83
N THR A 43 17.82 1.07 -1.78
CA THR A 43 16.60 0.33 -2.13
C THR A 43 15.46 1.00 -1.36
N ARG A 44 14.37 1.37 -2.05
CA ARG A 44 13.22 2.11 -1.50
C ARG A 44 12.43 1.20 -0.55
N SER A 45 13.08 0.77 0.52
CA SER A 45 12.56 -0.13 1.54
C SER A 45 12.12 0.69 2.73
N TYR A 46 10.81 0.74 2.91
CA TYR A 46 10.19 1.40 4.05
C TYR A 46 10.17 0.42 5.21
N PRO A 47 10.73 0.71 6.38
CA PRO A 47 10.60 -0.20 7.49
C PRO A 47 9.11 -0.40 7.80
N VAL A 48 8.71 -1.63 8.13
CA VAL A 48 7.32 -1.96 8.49
C VAL A 48 6.79 -1.02 9.57
N SER A 49 7.66 -0.53 10.46
CA SER A 49 7.32 0.48 11.47
C SER A 49 6.88 1.82 10.88
N ALA A 50 7.44 2.27 9.76
CA ALA A 50 7.01 3.50 9.08
C ALA A 50 5.62 3.31 8.48
N VAL A 51 5.38 2.21 7.77
CA VAL A 51 4.05 1.87 7.22
C VAL A 51 3.01 1.75 8.33
N CYS A 52 3.31 0.99 9.40
CA CYS A 52 2.39 0.85 10.53
C CYS A 52 2.16 2.17 11.29
N SER A 53 3.17 3.04 11.39
CA SER A 53 2.99 4.35 12.02
C SER A 53 2.11 5.26 11.17
N ALA A 54 2.28 5.24 9.85
CA ALA A 54 1.45 6.02 8.93
C ALA A 54 -0.02 5.57 8.94
N LEU A 55 -0.27 4.27 9.10
CA LEU A 55 -1.63 3.69 9.25
C LEU A 55 -2.24 3.91 10.65
N ASP A 56 -1.55 4.60 11.56
CA ASP A 56 -1.92 4.74 12.98
C ASP A 56 -2.20 3.38 13.64
N VAL A 57 -1.46 2.34 13.22
CA VAL A 57 -1.62 0.98 13.73
C VAL A 57 -0.85 0.85 15.04
N PRO A 58 -1.49 0.40 16.13
CA PRO A 58 -0.82 0.28 17.42
C PRO A 58 0.29 -0.79 17.38
N ALA A 59 1.38 -0.53 18.10
CA ALA A 59 2.60 -1.36 18.09
C ALA A 59 2.41 -2.86 18.35
N HIS A 60 1.33 -3.26 19.03
CA HIS A 60 1.03 -4.67 19.27
C HIS A 60 0.62 -5.44 18.01
N GLN A 61 0.24 -4.74 16.94
CA GLN A 61 -0.19 -5.33 15.66
C GLN A 61 0.94 -5.37 14.63
N TRP A 62 2.04 -4.65 14.86
CA TRP A 62 3.20 -4.62 13.97
C TRP A 62 3.79 -6.00 13.63
N PRO A 63 3.79 -7.01 14.53
CA PRO A 63 4.25 -8.36 14.19
C PRO A 63 3.45 -9.02 13.06
N LEU A 64 2.15 -8.73 12.92
CA LEU A 64 1.31 -9.26 11.84
C LEU A 64 1.74 -8.65 10.50
N PHE A 65 1.92 -7.33 10.46
CA PHE A 65 2.41 -6.62 9.28
C PHE A 65 3.83 -7.05 8.90
N ALA A 66 4.70 -7.25 9.89
CA ALA A 66 6.07 -7.71 9.66
C ALA A 66 6.11 -9.13 9.10
N ARG A 67 5.23 -10.01 9.59
CA ARG A 67 5.08 -11.37 9.04
C ARG A 67 4.60 -11.34 7.59
N CYS A 68 3.62 -10.50 7.27
CA CYS A 68 3.07 -10.38 5.92
C CYS A 68 4.04 -9.73 4.93
N ALA A 69 4.88 -8.82 5.42
CA ALA A 69 6.05 -8.39 4.68
C ALA A 69 6.90 -9.65 4.39
N THR A 70 7.56 -10.21 5.42
CA THR A 70 8.56 -11.29 5.26
C THR A 70 8.08 -12.49 4.44
N ASP A 71 6.80 -12.81 4.52
CA ASP A 71 6.19 -13.95 3.84
C ASP A 71 4.97 -13.50 3.00
N TYR A 72 5.16 -12.51 2.11
CA TYR A 72 4.12 -12.09 1.16
C TYR A 72 3.59 -13.24 0.27
N LEU A 73 4.36 -14.31 0.10
CA LEU A 73 3.94 -15.51 -0.62
C LEU A 73 3.04 -16.44 0.21
N ASP A 74 2.95 -16.24 1.53
CA ASP A 74 2.07 -17.01 2.41
C ASP A 74 0.64 -16.47 2.30
N PRO A 75 -0.28 -17.24 1.69
CA PRO A 75 -1.66 -16.77 1.48
C PRO A 75 -2.40 -16.57 2.80
N ASP A 76 -2.03 -17.30 3.85
CA ASP A 76 -2.63 -17.17 5.19
C ASP A 76 -2.20 -15.86 5.88
N ALA A 77 -0.95 -15.44 5.72
CA ALA A 77 -0.48 -14.14 6.18
C ALA A 77 -1.22 -12.99 5.47
N ILE A 78 -1.28 -13.03 4.13
CA ILE A 78 -1.97 -11.99 3.34
C ILE A 78 -3.47 -11.96 3.64
N GLU A 79 -4.13 -13.11 3.77
CA GLU A 79 -5.55 -13.16 4.14
C GLU A 79 -5.81 -12.57 5.53
N GLN A 80 -4.95 -12.85 6.52
CA GLN A 80 -5.04 -12.23 7.85
C GLN A 80 -4.83 -10.71 7.80
N LEU A 81 -3.90 -10.24 6.96
CA LEU A 81 -3.70 -8.81 6.73
C LEU A 81 -4.96 -8.16 6.16
N TYR A 82 -5.55 -8.75 5.12
CA TYR A 82 -6.76 -8.22 4.49
C TYR A 82 -7.96 -8.22 5.43
N TRP A 83 -8.15 -9.29 6.21
CA TRP A 83 -9.19 -9.32 7.23
C TRP A 83 -9.01 -8.20 8.26
N HIS A 84 -7.77 -7.95 8.68
CA HIS A 84 -7.46 -6.90 9.63
C HIS A 84 -7.65 -5.50 9.03
N LEU A 85 -7.26 -5.32 7.76
CA LEU A 85 -7.49 -4.08 7.03
C LEU A 85 -8.97 -3.79 6.84
N ASP A 86 -9.80 -4.79 6.53
CA ASP A 86 -11.25 -4.63 6.41
C ASP A 86 -11.86 -4.04 7.71
N VAL A 87 -11.43 -4.53 8.87
CA VAL A 87 -11.84 -4.00 10.18
C VAL A 87 -11.38 -2.56 10.38
N LEU A 88 -10.14 -2.23 10.00
CA LEU A 88 -9.62 -0.86 10.09
C LEU A 88 -10.37 0.08 9.13
N ILE A 89 -10.61 -0.34 7.90
CA ILE A 89 -11.35 0.41 6.89
C ILE A 89 -12.78 0.66 7.38
N ALA A 90 -13.45 -0.35 7.92
CA ALA A 90 -14.78 -0.20 8.49
C ALA A 90 -14.82 0.79 9.67
N ASP A 91 -13.82 0.75 10.56
CA ASP A 91 -13.65 1.72 11.66
C ASP A 91 -13.46 3.14 11.13
N ARG A 92 -12.57 3.35 10.16
CA ARG A 92 -12.28 4.69 9.59
C ARG A 92 -13.38 5.22 8.69
N CYS A 93 -14.14 4.36 8.02
CA CYS A 93 -15.36 4.74 7.32
C CYS A 93 -16.42 5.32 8.26
N CYS A 94 -16.50 4.82 9.51
CA CYS A 94 -17.43 5.33 10.52
C CYS A 94 -16.86 6.51 11.31
N ALA A 95 -15.54 6.54 11.53
CA ALA A 95 -14.83 7.52 12.32
C ALA A 95 -13.46 7.84 11.67
N PRO A 96 -13.42 8.71 10.66
CA PRO A 96 -12.17 9.07 10.00
C PRO A 96 -11.21 9.72 10.99
N ARG A 97 -9.93 9.38 10.89
CA ARG A 97 -8.83 9.96 11.70
C ARG A 97 -7.81 10.63 10.78
N ASP A 98 -6.79 11.21 11.39
CA ASP A 98 -5.67 11.85 10.69
C ASP A 98 -4.58 10.80 10.45
N ASP A 99 -4.88 9.81 9.61
CA ASP A 99 -3.99 8.69 9.31
C ASP A 99 -4.05 8.32 7.82
N LEU A 100 -3.01 7.62 7.33
CA LEU A 100 -2.87 7.26 5.92
C LEU A 100 -4.08 6.48 5.39
N LEU A 101 -4.68 5.58 6.19
CA LEU A 101 -5.84 4.80 5.75
C LEU A 101 -7.07 5.69 5.58
N SER A 102 -7.29 6.62 6.52
CA SER A 102 -8.39 7.59 6.42
C SER A 102 -8.22 8.53 5.21
N GLU A 103 -7.00 8.93 4.91
CA GLU A 103 -6.69 9.71 3.70
C GLU A 103 -6.91 8.92 2.42
N LEU A 104 -6.46 7.66 2.37
CA LEU A 104 -6.72 6.79 1.22
C LEU A 104 -8.23 6.53 1.03
N ILE A 105 -8.99 6.36 2.10
CA ILE A 105 -10.46 6.23 2.02
C ILE A 105 -11.11 7.51 1.48
N ALA A 106 -10.58 8.68 1.84
CA ALA A 106 -11.05 9.97 1.37
C ALA A 106 -10.51 10.34 -0.02
N LEU A 107 -9.55 9.58 -0.55
CA LEU A 107 -8.90 9.86 -1.82
C LEU A 107 -9.82 9.46 -2.97
N GLU A 108 -10.14 10.46 -3.80
CA GLU A 108 -10.89 10.27 -5.03
C GLU A 108 -9.93 10.34 -6.22
N VAL A 109 -9.90 9.29 -7.03
CA VAL A 109 -9.07 9.14 -8.22
C VAL A 109 -9.98 9.16 -9.44
N ASP A 110 -9.80 10.15 -10.33
CA ASP A 110 -10.67 10.38 -11.50
C ASP A 110 -12.16 10.57 -11.15
N GLY A 111 -12.46 10.95 -9.90
CA GLY A 111 -13.83 11.10 -9.40
C GLY A 111 -14.48 9.81 -8.89
N ASP A 112 -13.72 8.72 -8.77
CA ASP A 112 -14.13 7.50 -8.07
C ASP A 112 -13.25 7.30 -6.82
N GLY A 113 -13.85 6.87 -5.70
CA GLY A 113 -13.11 6.61 -4.48
C GLY A 113 -12.35 5.28 -4.56
N LEU A 114 -11.26 5.14 -3.80
CA LEU A 114 -10.56 3.86 -3.71
C LEU A 114 -11.48 2.78 -3.14
N THR A 115 -11.50 1.60 -3.79
CA THR A 115 -12.24 0.46 -3.26
C THR A 115 -11.45 -0.25 -2.17
N VAL A 116 -12.12 -1.12 -1.39
CA VAL A 116 -11.45 -1.95 -0.38
C VAL A 116 -10.34 -2.81 -1.00
N ASP A 117 -10.53 -3.28 -2.23
CA ASP A 117 -9.53 -4.08 -2.95
C ASP A 117 -8.30 -3.24 -3.35
N ASP A 118 -8.52 -1.99 -3.75
CA ASP A 118 -7.42 -1.05 -4.02
C ASP A 118 -6.64 -0.75 -2.74
N LEU A 119 -7.33 -0.50 -1.62
CA LEU A 119 -6.70 -0.28 -0.32
C LEU A 119 -5.86 -1.49 0.12
N HIS A 120 -6.40 -2.71 -0.06
CA HIS A 120 -5.67 -3.95 0.21
C HIS A 120 -4.41 -4.07 -0.65
N THR A 121 -4.54 -3.82 -1.96
CA THR A 121 -3.42 -3.86 -2.91
C THR A 121 -2.35 -2.83 -2.54
N ILE A 122 -2.74 -1.59 -2.24
CA ILE A 122 -1.83 -0.52 -1.87
C ILE A 122 -1.02 -0.92 -0.63
N VAL A 123 -1.68 -1.35 0.45
CA VAL A 123 -0.99 -1.74 1.68
C VAL A 123 -0.11 -2.98 1.47
N ALA A 124 -0.57 -3.97 0.71
CA ALA A 124 0.23 -5.15 0.39
C ALA A 124 1.50 -4.80 -0.40
N VAL A 125 1.40 -3.93 -1.40
CA VAL A 125 2.55 -3.45 -2.19
C VAL A 125 3.52 -2.64 -1.33
N LEU A 126 3.02 -1.78 -0.44
CA LEU A 126 3.85 -1.02 0.49
C LEU A 126 4.63 -1.93 1.44
N LEU A 127 3.98 -3.00 1.94
CA LEU A 127 4.63 -4.01 2.77
C LEU A 127 5.64 -4.84 1.97
N ALA A 128 5.30 -5.29 0.77
CA ALA A 128 6.24 -6.04 -0.08
C ALA A 128 7.46 -5.21 -0.50
N GLY A 129 7.33 -3.87 -0.56
CA GLY A 129 8.45 -2.96 -0.74
C GLY A 129 9.34 -2.81 0.50
N ALA A 130 8.82 -3.10 1.70
CA ALA A 130 9.48 -2.89 2.99
C ALA A 130 10.75 -3.72 3.22
N GLU A 131 10.94 -4.77 2.43
CA GLU A 131 11.85 -5.88 2.73
C GLU A 131 12.85 -6.22 1.62
N LEU A 132 12.92 -5.41 0.56
CA LEU A 132 13.99 -5.50 -0.42
C LEU A 132 15.25 -4.71 0.00
N GLY A 133 15.56 -4.72 1.30
CA GLY A 133 16.72 -4.06 1.92
C GLY A 133 17.72 -5.05 2.51
#